data_AF-F3Z7Z6-F1
#
_entry.id   AF-F3Z7Z6-F1
#
_cell.length_a   1.000
_cell.length_b   1.000
_cell.length_c   1.000
_cell.angle_alpha   90.00
_cell.angle_beta   90.00
_cell.angle_gamma   90.00
#
_symmetry.space_group_name_H-M   'P 1'
#
loop_
_entity.id
_entity.type
_entity.pdbx_description
1 polymer ?
#
loop_
_entity_poly.entity_id
_entity_poly.type
_entity_poly.pdbx_seq_one_letter_code
_entity_poly.pdbx_strand_id
1 'polypeptide(L)'
;MPNPEIDIDLDEFRGILAEALAEGGTQPLLRLTDEEIAVLDPESLTECVAPTPRIAELSGQEREWVYATALRSLVSREAVEVANIEELDAVLRAAEARRESGETPAEGTDPGSRPSGVDLDLRITPEVSLVLTLRRTAARALAVEQHTSSGRTHLLVYVHADDLHLVERVTSGGLHMFTLAASAQDAADMALLFVDPFEVAAKDGPVQHLTPEQISQQNVGRALGEAIDNALVVGQTVLLADTPGPLLTTYATDQALWTVYVEKPHALTGIEARPVGKNTLRALITKLISPS
;
A
#
# COMPACT_ATOMS: atom_id res chain seq x y z
N MET A 1 23.23 -2.57 -3.43
CA MET A 1 23.27 -3.62 -2.39
C MET A 1 22.77 -4.90 -3.05
N PRO A 2 23.19 -6.10 -2.63
CA PRO A 2 22.50 -7.32 -3.07
C PRO A 2 21.02 -7.21 -2.64
N ASN A 3 20.10 -7.48 -3.55
CA ASN A 3 18.67 -7.51 -3.24
C ASN A 3 18.34 -8.88 -2.63
N PRO A 4 17.46 -8.93 -1.61
CA PRO A 4 16.98 -10.21 -1.10
C PRO A 4 16.22 -10.97 -2.20
N GLU A 5 16.40 -12.29 -2.26
CA GLU A 5 15.67 -13.13 -3.20
C GLU A 5 14.22 -13.33 -2.74
N ILE A 6 13.28 -13.06 -3.66
CA ILE A 6 11.85 -13.33 -3.47
C ILE A 6 11.59 -14.71 -4.10
N ASP A 7 11.78 -15.77 -3.34
CA ASP A 7 11.50 -17.15 -3.75
C ASP A 7 10.77 -17.85 -2.60
N ILE A 8 9.45 -18.00 -2.72
CA ILE A 8 8.63 -18.75 -1.78
C ILE A 8 8.19 -20.05 -2.46
N ASP A 9 8.31 -21.16 -1.73
CA ASP A 9 7.78 -22.43 -2.20
C ASP A 9 6.24 -22.35 -2.35
N LEU A 10 5.71 -22.87 -3.45
CA LEU A 10 4.28 -22.76 -3.77
C LEU A 10 3.39 -23.42 -2.71
N ASP A 11 3.85 -24.52 -2.10
CA ASP A 11 3.08 -25.23 -1.08
C ASP A 11 3.15 -24.48 0.26
N GLU A 12 4.28 -23.84 0.57
CA GLU A 12 4.40 -22.92 1.72
C GLU A 12 3.49 -21.69 1.56
N PHE A 13 3.50 -21.07 0.38
CA PHE A 13 2.61 -19.96 0.03
C PHE A 13 1.13 -20.32 0.22
N ARG A 14 0.73 -21.52 -0.25
CA ARG A 14 -0.63 -22.04 -0.07
C ARG A 14 -0.96 -22.32 1.39
N GLY A 15 0.00 -22.83 2.15
CA GLY A 15 -0.17 -23.08 3.59
C GLY A 15 -0.49 -21.81 4.36
N ILE A 16 0.30 -20.75 4.15
CA ILE A 16 0.12 -19.45 4.80
C ILE A 16 -1.23 -18.83 4.40
N LEU A 17 -1.58 -18.87 3.11
CA LEU A 17 -2.88 -18.38 2.65
C LEU A 17 -4.05 -19.19 3.23
N ALA A 18 -3.93 -20.51 3.31
CA ALA A 18 -4.98 -21.36 3.85
C ALA A 18 -5.19 -21.09 5.35
N GLU A 19 -4.12 -20.96 6.13
CA GLU A 19 -4.19 -20.58 7.54
C GLU A 19 -4.77 -19.18 7.72
N ALA A 20 -4.31 -18.23 6.91
CA ALA A 20 -4.76 -16.84 6.91
C ALA A 20 -6.26 -16.68 6.67
N LEU A 21 -6.80 -17.48 5.75
CA LEU A 21 -8.18 -17.38 5.28
C LEU A 21 -9.13 -18.38 5.96
N ALA A 22 -8.61 -19.34 6.74
CA ALA A 22 -9.41 -20.41 7.35
C ALA A 22 -10.53 -19.92 8.28
N GLU A 23 -10.33 -18.80 8.96
CA GLU A 23 -11.33 -18.23 9.88
C GLU A 23 -12.35 -17.30 9.18
N GLY A 24 -12.10 -16.97 7.90
CA GLY A 24 -12.82 -15.92 7.18
C GLY A 24 -12.53 -14.52 7.72
N GLY A 25 -13.03 -13.49 7.02
CA GLY A 25 -12.87 -12.10 7.45
C GLY A 25 -11.54 -11.48 7.02
N THR A 26 -10.86 -10.81 7.95
CA THR A 26 -9.59 -10.11 7.68
C THR A 26 -8.48 -10.57 8.62
N GLN A 27 -7.27 -10.68 8.09
CA GLN A 27 -6.09 -11.04 8.86
C GLN A 27 -4.98 -10.01 8.63
N PRO A 28 -4.54 -9.28 9.68
CA PRO A 28 -3.36 -8.45 9.60
C PRO A 28 -2.13 -9.32 9.30
N LEU A 29 -1.34 -8.90 8.32
CA LEU A 29 -0.02 -9.48 8.05
C LEU A 29 1.03 -8.59 8.75
N LEU A 30 2.01 -8.11 7.99
CA LEU A 30 3.10 -7.29 8.50
C LEU A 30 2.93 -5.79 8.21
N ARG A 31 3.87 -5.02 8.76
CA ARG A 31 4.03 -3.59 8.50
C ARG A 31 5.44 -3.34 7.97
N LEU A 32 5.51 -2.52 6.93
CA LEU A 32 6.76 -2.09 6.30
C LEU A 32 6.76 -0.57 6.15
N THR A 33 7.91 0.07 6.28
CA THR A 33 8.06 1.47 5.87
C THR A 33 8.39 1.57 4.38
N ASP A 34 8.24 2.76 3.80
CA ASP A 34 8.67 3.03 2.43
C ASP A 34 10.13 2.59 2.19
N GLU A 35 11.01 2.86 3.15
CA GLU A 35 12.43 2.50 3.08
C GLU A 35 12.64 0.99 3.12
N GLU A 36 11.83 0.28 3.89
CA GLU A 36 11.89 -1.18 3.97
C GLU A 36 11.38 -1.81 2.67
N ILE A 37 10.27 -1.31 2.11
CA ILE A 37 9.80 -1.73 0.77
C ILE A 37 10.86 -1.42 -0.29
N ALA A 38 11.49 -0.24 -0.24
CA ALA A 38 12.54 0.15 -1.18
C ALA A 38 13.78 -0.75 -1.13
N VAL A 39 14.09 -1.34 0.03
CA VAL A 39 15.19 -2.31 0.20
C VAL A 39 14.79 -3.70 -0.28
N LEU A 40 13.56 -4.12 0.03
CA LEU A 40 13.06 -5.46 -0.25
C LEU A 40 12.64 -5.64 -1.71
N ASP A 41 12.03 -4.62 -2.30
CA ASP A 41 11.45 -4.64 -3.64
C ASP A 41 11.64 -3.27 -4.33
N PRO A 42 12.86 -2.94 -4.79
CA PRO A 42 13.17 -1.63 -5.38
C PRO A 42 12.36 -1.33 -6.64
N GLU A 43 12.01 -2.35 -7.43
CA GLU A 43 11.24 -2.22 -8.67
C GLU A 43 9.81 -1.74 -8.38
N SER A 44 9.27 -2.11 -7.22
CA SER A 44 7.94 -1.67 -6.79
C SER A 44 7.81 -0.16 -6.57
N LEU A 45 8.92 0.58 -6.43
CA LEU A 45 8.88 2.04 -6.32
C LEU A 45 8.39 2.71 -7.61
N THR A 46 8.52 2.02 -8.75
CA THR A 46 8.09 2.51 -10.06
C THR A 46 6.96 1.70 -10.67
N GLU A 47 6.86 0.41 -10.33
CA GLU A 47 5.91 -0.50 -10.95
C GLU A 47 4.61 -0.67 -10.16
N CYS A 48 4.64 -0.48 -8.84
CA CYS A 48 3.44 -0.58 -8.03
C CYS A 48 2.69 0.75 -7.93
N VAL A 49 1.37 0.65 -7.80
CA VAL A 49 0.47 1.81 -7.64
C VAL A 49 0.66 2.50 -6.30
N ALA A 50 0.90 1.74 -5.24
CA ALA A 50 0.97 2.26 -3.88
C ALA A 50 2.08 3.33 -3.76
N PRO A 51 1.75 4.53 -3.24
CA PRO A 51 2.72 5.60 -3.14
C PRO A 51 3.73 5.32 -2.03
N THR A 52 4.95 5.86 -2.20
CA THR A 52 5.99 5.92 -1.17
C THR A 52 6.27 7.38 -0.82
N PRO A 53 5.39 8.01 -0.01
CA PRO A 53 5.42 9.46 0.23
C PRO A 53 6.73 9.93 0.85
N ARG A 54 7.34 9.14 1.75
CA ARG A 54 8.57 9.50 2.43
C ARG A 54 9.78 9.39 1.51
N ILE A 55 9.90 8.31 0.75
CA ILE A 55 11.03 8.11 -0.17
C ILE A 55 11.06 9.17 -1.28
N ALA A 56 9.89 9.61 -1.74
CA ALA A 56 9.77 10.65 -2.76
C ALA A 56 10.39 12.00 -2.33
N GLU A 57 10.42 12.29 -1.03
CA GLU A 57 10.96 13.53 -0.46
C GLU A 57 12.48 13.50 -0.21
N LEU A 58 13.08 12.30 -0.14
CA LEU A 58 14.49 12.16 0.20
C LEU A 58 15.41 12.37 -1.00
N SER A 59 16.53 13.06 -0.76
CA SER A 59 17.63 13.14 -1.72
C SER A 59 18.36 11.79 -1.87
N GLY A 60 19.16 11.63 -2.94
CA GLY A 60 19.89 10.38 -3.19
C GLY A 60 20.84 9.96 -2.06
N GLN A 61 21.53 10.91 -1.44
CA GLN A 61 22.44 10.62 -0.32
C GLN A 61 21.69 10.23 0.95
N GLU A 62 20.55 10.87 1.24
CA GLU A 62 19.73 10.51 2.39
C GLU A 62 19.12 9.11 2.23
N ARG A 63 18.72 8.75 1.00
CA ARG A 63 18.21 7.41 0.66
C ARG A 63 19.18 6.29 1.05
N GLU A 64 20.46 6.44 0.77
CA GLU A 64 21.46 5.42 1.12
C GLU A 64 21.52 5.15 2.64
N TRP A 65 21.48 6.20 3.46
CA TRP A 65 21.54 6.06 4.92
C TRP A 65 20.25 5.46 5.49
N VAL A 66 19.09 5.83 4.94
CA VAL A 66 17.83 5.28 5.40
C VAL A 66 17.65 3.82 4.95
N TYR A 67 18.13 3.44 3.76
CA TYR A 67 18.12 2.03 3.31
C TYR A 67 18.97 1.14 4.21
N ALA A 68 20.17 1.61 4.59
CA ALA A 68 21.00 0.87 5.55
C ALA A 68 20.31 0.72 6.92
N THR A 69 19.53 1.71 7.33
CA THR A 69 18.77 1.67 8.58
C THR A 69 17.55 0.76 8.49
N ALA A 70 16.85 0.79 7.36
CA ALA A 70 15.73 -0.10 7.05
C ALA A 70 16.18 -1.57 7.02
N LEU A 71 17.31 -1.89 6.37
CA LEU A 71 17.84 -3.25 6.37
C LEU A 71 18.19 -3.74 7.79
N ARG A 72 18.80 -2.88 8.63
CA ARG A 72 19.06 -3.23 10.04
C ARG A 72 17.77 -3.47 10.82
N SER A 73 16.73 -2.67 10.58
CA SER A 73 15.39 -2.87 11.16
C SER A 73 14.80 -4.21 10.73
N LEU A 74 14.85 -4.53 9.43
CA LEU A 74 14.33 -5.78 8.88
C LEU A 74 15.02 -7.01 9.47
N VAL A 75 16.35 -6.99 9.57
CA VAL A 75 17.11 -8.06 10.21
C VAL A 75 16.80 -8.16 11.71
N SER A 76 16.72 -7.03 12.42
CA SER A 76 16.40 -7.01 13.85
C SER A 76 14.98 -7.50 14.17
N ARG A 77 14.06 -7.41 13.21
CA ARG A 77 12.67 -7.91 13.33
C ARG A 77 12.48 -9.29 12.71
N GLU A 78 13.58 -9.95 12.32
CA GLU A 78 13.57 -11.28 11.70
C GLU A 78 12.75 -11.32 10.39
N ALA A 79 12.48 -10.18 9.75
CA ALA A 79 11.82 -10.10 8.44
C ALA A 79 12.79 -10.41 7.29
N VAL A 80 14.08 -10.25 7.55
CA VAL A 80 15.19 -10.64 6.66
C VAL A 80 16.20 -11.44 7.49
N GLU A 81 16.57 -12.61 7.00
CA GLU A 81 17.64 -13.44 7.55
C GLU A 81 18.93 -13.24 6.74
N VAL A 82 20.06 -13.23 7.45
CA VAL A 82 21.40 -13.31 6.83
C VAL A 82 21.84 -14.77 6.89
N ALA A 83 21.58 -15.52 5.82
CA ALA A 83 21.74 -16.99 5.82
C ALA A 83 23.20 -17.45 5.93
N ASN A 84 24.16 -16.59 5.56
CA ASN A 84 25.60 -16.88 5.65
C ASN A 84 26.32 -16.07 6.73
N ILE A 85 25.63 -15.79 7.85
CA ILE A 85 26.18 -14.99 8.95
C ILE A 85 27.49 -15.56 9.52
N GLU A 86 27.63 -16.88 9.62
CA GLU A 86 28.86 -17.52 10.14
C GLU A 86 30.07 -17.29 9.25
N GLU A 87 29.86 -17.33 7.93
CA GLU A 87 30.90 -17.08 6.92
C GLU A 87 31.33 -15.62 6.94
N LEU A 88 30.35 -14.71 7.04
CA LEU A 88 30.59 -13.28 7.17
C LEU A 88 31.37 -12.94 8.45
N ASP A 89 30.99 -13.55 9.57
CA ASP A 89 31.67 -13.44 10.85
C ASP A 89 33.14 -13.89 10.77
N ALA A 90 33.39 -15.02 10.10
CA ALA A 90 34.74 -15.54 9.92
C ALA A 90 35.62 -14.58 9.11
N VAL A 91 35.07 -13.97 8.05
CA VAL A 91 35.76 -12.96 7.24
C VAL A 91 36.03 -11.68 8.03
N LEU A 92 35.07 -11.21 8.82
CA LEU A 92 35.23 -10.03 9.67
C LEU A 92 36.32 -10.25 10.72
N ARG A 93 36.29 -11.36 11.45
CA ARG A 93 37.34 -11.72 12.43
C ARG A 93 38.71 -11.86 11.76
N ALA A 94 38.80 -12.46 10.57
CA ALA A 94 40.05 -12.57 9.84
C ALA A 94 40.57 -11.21 9.33
N ALA A 95 39.69 -10.26 9.03
CA ALA A 95 40.08 -8.90 8.68
C ALA A 95 40.57 -8.11 9.90
N GLU A 96 39.91 -8.26 11.05
CA GLU A 96 40.33 -7.66 12.33
C GLU A 96 41.70 -8.19 12.78
N ALA A 97 41.90 -9.51 12.76
CA ALA A 97 43.18 -10.13 13.12
C ALA A 97 44.34 -9.65 12.22
N ARG A 98 44.09 -9.48 10.91
CA ARG A 98 45.09 -8.90 9.99
C ARG A 98 45.44 -7.47 10.35
N ARG A 99 44.44 -6.63 10.69
CA ARG A 99 44.68 -5.25 11.16
C ARG A 99 45.49 -5.22 12.45
N GLU A 100 45.20 -6.09 13.41
CA GLU A 100 45.93 -6.17 14.68
C GLU A 100 47.37 -6.68 14.51
N SER A 101 47.60 -7.58 13.56
CA SER A 101 48.94 -8.11 13.24
C SER A 101 49.85 -7.13 12.48
N GLY A 102 49.33 -5.97 12.07
CA GLY A 102 50.09 -4.97 11.33
C GLY A 102 50.41 -5.34 9.88
N GLU A 103 49.72 -6.35 9.32
CA GLU A 103 49.84 -6.68 7.90
C GLU A 103 49.37 -5.51 7.04
N THR A 104 50.29 -4.94 6.26
CA THR A 104 49.97 -3.90 5.28
C THR A 104 48.98 -4.46 4.26
N PRO A 105 47.87 -3.75 3.95
CA PRO A 105 46.97 -4.14 2.87
C PRO A 105 47.78 -4.33 1.59
N ALA A 106 47.44 -5.34 0.78
CA ALA A 106 48.01 -5.46 -0.56
C ALA A 106 47.80 -4.15 -1.33
N GLU A 107 48.80 -3.72 -2.11
CA GLU A 107 48.71 -2.53 -2.95
C GLU A 107 47.39 -2.54 -3.76
N GLY A 108 46.54 -1.54 -3.54
CA GLY A 108 45.24 -1.40 -4.21
C GLY A 108 44.00 -1.67 -3.35
N THR A 109 44.15 -2.09 -2.10
CA THR A 109 43.01 -2.19 -1.16
C THR A 109 42.82 -0.88 -0.39
N ASP A 110 41.78 -0.13 -0.76
CA ASP A 110 41.46 1.19 -0.17
C ASP A 110 41.20 1.07 1.35
N PRO A 111 41.71 1.98 2.22
CA PRO A 111 41.44 1.96 3.66
C PRO A 111 39.98 2.35 3.91
N GLY A 112 39.09 1.36 3.84
CA GLY A 112 37.64 1.56 3.81
C GLY A 112 36.91 0.56 2.92
N SER A 113 37.62 -0.20 2.08
CA SER A 113 37.03 -1.32 1.34
C SER A 113 36.47 -2.35 2.31
N ARG A 114 35.19 -2.72 2.10
CA ARG A 114 34.55 -3.84 2.78
C ARG A 114 35.46 -5.07 2.62
N PRO A 115 35.65 -5.90 3.68
CA PRO A 115 36.43 -7.11 3.51
C PRO A 115 35.79 -7.94 2.40
N SER A 116 36.48 -8.04 1.27
CA SER A 116 36.02 -8.77 0.10
C SER A 116 36.28 -10.25 0.33
N GLY A 117 35.30 -11.08 -0.05
CA GLY A 117 35.44 -12.53 0.00
C GLY A 117 34.14 -13.31 0.12
N VAL A 118 33.05 -12.67 0.56
CA VAL A 118 31.75 -13.33 0.77
C VAL A 118 30.63 -12.37 0.36
N ASP A 119 29.75 -12.83 -0.52
CA ASP A 119 28.53 -12.10 -0.87
C ASP A 119 27.48 -12.28 0.22
N LEU A 120 26.71 -11.24 0.53
CA LEU A 120 25.67 -11.31 1.57
C LEU A 120 24.49 -12.16 1.05
N ASP A 121 24.17 -13.28 1.70
CA ASP A 121 22.97 -14.09 1.41
C ASP A 121 21.82 -13.58 2.29
N LEU A 122 20.95 -12.75 1.70
CA LEU A 122 19.77 -12.19 2.34
C LEU A 122 18.52 -12.93 1.90
N ARG A 123 17.79 -13.49 2.87
CA ARG A 123 16.52 -14.18 2.65
C ARG A 123 15.40 -13.47 3.36
N ILE A 124 14.26 -13.33 2.72
CA ILE A 124 13.07 -12.74 3.34
C ILE A 124 12.18 -13.83 3.93
N THR A 125 11.41 -13.48 4.96
CA THR A 125 10.43 -14.43 5.49
C THR A 125 9.32 -14.72 4.48
N PRO A 126 8.67 -15.89 4.59
CA PRO A 126 7.53 -16.24 3.74
C PRO A 126 6.43 -15.18 3.76
N GLU A 127 6.16 -14.55 4.91
CA GLU A 127 5.14 -13.51 5.04
C GLU A 127 5.49 -12.24 4.24
N VAL A 128 6.77 -11.82 4.27
CA VAL A 128 7.26 -10.70 3.45
C VAL A 128 7.17 -11.05 1.97
N SER A 129 7.60 -12.26 1.60
CA SER A 129 7.53 -12.74 0.21
C SER A 129 6.08 -12.77 -0.30
N LEU A 130 5.14 -13.26 0.50
CA LEU A 130 3.70 -13.28 0.21
C LEU A 130 3.17 -11.87 -0.08
N VAL A 131 3.41 -10.91 0.82
CA VAL A 131 2.92 -9.54 0.65
C VAL A 131 3.46 -8.89 -0.61
N LEU A 132 4.78 -8.97 -0.83
CA LEU A 132 5.42 -8.34 -1.99
C LEU A 132 4.98 -9.00 -3.30
N THR A 133 4.79 -10.32 -3.28
CA THR A 133 4.26 -11.06 -4.43
C THR A 133 2.84 -10.63 -4.77
N LEU A 134 1.94 -10.58 -3.79
CA LEU A 134 0.56 -10.12 -4.01
C LEU A 134 0.53 -8.66 -4.48
N ARG A 135 1.32 -7.79 -3.85
CA ARG A 135 1.43 -6.38 -4.22
C ARG A 135 1.84 -6.16 -5.69
N ARG A 136 2.72 -7.01 -6.24
CA ARG A 136 3.17 -6.91 -7.65
C ARG A 136 2.28 -7.60 -8.67
N THR A 137 1.62 -8.70 -8.29
CA THR A 137 0.96 -9.61 -9.25
C THR A 137 -0.51 -9.30 -9.49
N ALA A 138 -1.08 -8.33 -8.76
CA ALA A 138 -2.47 -7.96 -8.90
C ALA A 138 -2.76 -7.32 -10.27
N ALA A 139 -3.67 -7.92 -11.02
CA ALA A 139 -4.11 -7.38 -12.31
C ALA A 139 -5.03 -6.16 -12.18
N ARG A 140 -5.70 -6.02 -11.03
CA ARG A 140 -6.64 -4.95 -10.72
C ARG A 140 -6.43 -4.49 -9.29
N ALA A 141 -6.56 -3.19 -9.07
CA ALA A 141 -6.51 -2.63 -7.72
C ALA A 141 -7.55 -1.52 -7.54
N LEU A 142 -8.24 -1.52 -6.40
CA LEU A 142 -8.99 -0.34 -5.95
C LEU A 142 -8.01 0.60 -5.25
N ALA A 143 -7.87 1.82 -5.74
CA ALA A 143 -7.11 2.86 -5.06
C ALA A 143 -8.07 3.86 -4.39
N VAL A 144 -7.88 4.06 -3.09
CA VAL A 144 -8.64 5.00 -2.28
C VAL A 144 -7.68 6.03 -1.68
N GLU A 145 -7.85 7.29 -2.04
CA GLU A 145 -7.09 8.41 -1.47
C GLU A 145 -7.99 9.17 -0.49
N GLN A 146 -7.54 9.32 0.74
CA GLN A 146 -8.23 10.07 1.79
C GLN A 146 -7.51 11.38 2.07
N HIS A 147 -8.25 12.47 2.02
CA HIS A 147 -7.81 13.80 2.41
C HIS A 147 -8.49 14.22 3.71
N THR A 148 -7.68 14.67 4.65
CA THR A 148 -8.13 15.29 5.90
C THR A 148 -7.31 16.56 6.16
N SER A 149 -7.66 17.33 7.19
CA SER A 149 -6.83 18.44 7.65
C SER A 149 -5.41 18.03 8.11
N SER A 150 -5.22 16.75 8.45
CA SER A 150 -3.94 16.19 8.90
C SER A 150 -3.05 15.69 7.76
N GLY A 151 -3.54 15.78 6.51
CA GLY A 151 -2.82 15.35 5.32
C GLY A 151 -3.52 14.20 4.59
N ARG A 152 -2.73 13.52 3.76
CA ARG A 152 -3.21 12.53 2.80
C ARG A 152 -2.77 11.13 3.17
N THR A 153 -3.69 10.18 3.13
CA THR A 153 -3.40 8.75 3.32
C THR A 153 -4.05 7.95 2.20
N HIS A 154 -3.58 6.71 2.00
CA HIS A 154 -4.08 5.87 0.91
C HIS A 154 -4.48 4.51 1.45
N LEU A 155 -5.44 3.89 0.78
CA LEU A 155 -5.79 2.49 0.93
C LEU A 155 -5.87 1.88 -0.46
N LEU A 156 -5.17 0.77 -0.65
CA LEU A 156 -5.20 -0.01 -1.88
C LEU A 156 -5.80 -1.37 -1.59
N VAL A 157 -6.68 -1.85 -2.47
CA VAL A 157 -7.18 -3.23 -2.45
C VAL A 157 -6.73 -3.90 -3.73
N TYR A 158 -5.71 -4.75 -3.64
CA TYR A 158 -5.23 -5.59 -4.72
C TYR A 158 -6.14 -6.81 -4.87
N VAL A 159 -6.71 -6.99 -6.06
CA VAL A 159 -7.70 -8.04 -6.35
C VAL A 159 -7.02 -9.18 -7.10
N HIS A 160 -6.94 -10.35 -6.47
CA HIS A 160 -6.35 -11.55 -7.08
C HIS A 160 -7.42 -12.58 -7.46
N ALA A 161 -8.39 -12.81 -6.60
CA ALA A 161 -9.53 -13.70 -6.80
C ALA A 161 -10.73 -13.22 -5.97
N ASP A 162 -11.89 -13.85 -6.15
CA ASP A 162 -13.13 -13.49 -5.42
C ASP A 162 -12.98 -13.60 -3.89
N ASP A 163 -12.06 -14.45 -3.44
CA ASP A 163 -11.77 -14.78 -2.04
C ASP A 163 -10.35 -14.40 -1.59
N LEU A 164 -9.58 -13.70 -2.45
CA LEU A 164 -8.21 -13.31 -2.15
C LEU A 164 -7.96 -11.84 -2.51
N HIS A 165 -7.85 -11.02 -1.47
CA HIS A 165 -7.58 -9.60 -1.57
C HIS A 165 -6.45 -9.21 -0.61
N LEU A 166 -5.48 -8.44 -1.10
CA LEU A 166 -4.50 -7.77 -0.24
C LEU A 166 -4.93 -6.31 -0.07
N VAL A 167 -5.14 -5.89 1.18
CA VAL A 167 -5.42 -4.50 1.54
C VAL A 167 -4.14 -3.87 2.08
N GLU A 168 -3.69 -2.79 1.45
CA GLU A 168 -2.52 -2.01 1.84
C GLU A 168 -2.97 -0.61 2.25
N ARG A 169 -2.79 -0.26 3.53
CA ARG A 169 -3.02 1.11 4.01
C ARG A 169 -1.69 1.83 4.16
N VAL A 170 -1.57 2.99 3.51
CA VAL A 170 -0.37 3.84 3.50
C VAL A 170 -0.65 5.13 4.26
N THR A 171 0.10 5.34 5.34
CA THR A 171 0.04 6.61 6.10
C THR A 171 0.82 7.72 5.39
N SER A 172 0.58 8.98 5.80
CA SER A 172 1.34 10.13 5.29
C SER A 172 2.83 10.06 5.62
N GLY A 173 3.21 9.33 6.68
CA GLY A 173 4.60 9.13 7.10
C GLY A 173 5.33 7.98 6.41
N GLY A 174 4.70 7.30 5.43
CA GLY A 174 5.31 6.19 4.72
C GLY A 174 5.30 4.85 5.46
N LEU A 175 4.33 4.64 6.36
CA LEU A 175 4.06 3.32 6.94
C LEU A 175 2.98 2.61 6.13
N HIS A 176 3.31 1.40 5.67
CA HIS A 176 2.44 0.47 4.96
C HIS A 176 1.98 -0.64 5.91
N MET A 177 0.67 -0.82 6.02
CA MET A 177 0.05 -1.88 6.81
C MET A 177 -0.70 -2.81 5.87
N PHE A 178 -0.37 -4.10 5.93
CA PHE A 178 -0.92 -5.11 5.04
C PHE A 178 -1.94 -5.98 5.77
N THR A 179 -3.04 -6.29 5.10
CA THR A 179 -4.12 -7.12 5.64
C THR A 179 -4.68 -7.97 4.52
N LEU A 180 -4.82 -9.27 4.75
CA LEU A 180 -5.58 -10.14 3.85
C LEU A 180 -7.06 -9.99 4.16
N ALA A 181 -7.87 -9.96 3.10
CA ALA A 181 -9.32 -10.00 3.18
C ALA A 181 -9.83 -11.20 2.38
N ALA A 182 -10.64 -12.04 3.04
CA ALA A 182 -11.17 -13.28 2.50
C ALA A 182 -12.35 -13.08 1.54
N SER A 183 -12.83 -11.85 1.40
CA SER A 183 -13.90 -11.52 0.46
C SER A 183 -13.84 -10.06 0.01
N ALA A 184 -14.47 -9.77 -1.13
CA ALA A 184 -14.67 -8.40 -1.59
C ALA A 184 -15.46 -7.55 -0.58
N GLN A 185 -16.34 -8.17 0.22
CA GLN A 185 -17.10 -7.48 1.24
C GLN A 185 -16.21 -7.07 2.43
N ASP A 186 -15.32 -7.96 2.87
CA ASP A 186 -14.36 -7.66 3.95
C ASP A 186 -13.42 -6.51 3.55
N ALA A 187 -12.92 -6.55 2.32
CA ALA A 187 -12.12 -5.46 1.76
C ALA A 187 -12.93 -4.16 1.62
N ALA A 188 -14.20 -4.25 1.22
CA ALA A 188 -15.09 -3.09 1.14
C ALA A 188 -15.41 -2.49 2.52
N ASP A 189 -15.54 -3.30 3.57
CA ASP A 189 -15.72 -2.82 4.94
C ASP A 189 -14.50 -2.05 5.44
N MET A 190 -13.28 -2.51 5.10
CA MET A 190 -12.04 -1.78 5.38
C MET A 190 -11.98 -0.44 4.63
N ALA A 191 -12.30 -0.43 3.34
CA ALA A 191 -12.36 0.80 2.54
C ALA A 191 -13.48 1.75 3.02
N LEU A 192 -14.60 1.21 3.51
CA LEU A 192 -15.70 1.99 4.08
C LEU A 192 -15.26 2.76 5.32
N LEU A 193 -14.62 2.09 6.28
CA LEU A 193 -14.06 2.75 7.47
C LEU A 193 -12.98 3.77 7.11
N PHE A 194 -12.32 3.58 5.98
CA PHE A 194 -11.34 4.52 5.47
C PHE A 194 -11.98 5.77 4.86
N VAL A 195 -13.10 5.68 4.14
CA VAL A 195 -13.76 6.86 3.56
C VAL A 195 -14.77 7.53 4.49
N ASP A 196 -15.27 6.81 5.50
CA ASP A 196 -16.24 7.28 6.50
C ASP A 196 -15.77 6.90 7.93
N PRO A 197 -14.66 7.47 8.42
CA PRO A 197 -14.10 7.11 9.72
C PRO A 197 -14.97 7.53 10.91
N PHE A 198 -15.94 8.42 10.69
CA PHE A 198 -16.88 8.89 11.72
C PHE A 198 -18.25 8.18 11.64
N GLU A 199 -18.40 7.25 10.68
CA GLU A 199 -19.63 6.48 10.45
C GLU A 199 -20.89 7.36 10.28
N VAL A 200 -20.75 8.46 9.53
CA VAL A 200 -21.83 9.43 9.28
C VAL A 200 -22.69 9.07 8.06
N ALA A 201 -22.40 7.97 7.36
CA ALA A 201 -23.22 7.42 6.29
C ALA A 201 -24.55 6.82 6.83
N ALA A 202 -25.50 7.68 7.20
CA ALA A 202 -26.73 7.26 7.86
C ALA A 202 -27.80 6.72 6.90
N LYS A 203 -28.17 7.49 5.86
CA LYS A 203 -29.32 7.17 4.99
C LYS A 203 -29.13 7.70 3.57
N ASP A 204 -29.62 6.93 2.60
CA ASP A 204 -29.69 7.37 1.21
C ASP A 204 -30.65 8.54 1.02
N GLY A 205 -30.16 9.56 0.33
CA GLY A 205 -30.95 10.70 -0.14
C GLY A 205 -31.33 10.59 -1.61
N PRO A 206 -32.02 11.61 -2.15
CA PRO A 206 -32.36 11.66 -3.57
C PRO A 206 -31.10 11.72 -4.44
N VAL A 207 -31.15 11.07 -5.60
CA VAL A 207 -30.09 11.13 -6.61
C VAL A 207 -30.21 12.45 -7.38
N GLN A 208 -29.10 13.19 -7.42
CA GLN A 208 -28.91 14.36 -8.25
C GLN A 208 -28.04 13.98 -9.44
N HIS A 209 -28.58 14.13 -10.65
CA HIS A 209 -27.79 13.98 -11.86
C HIS A 209 -27.06 15.28 -12.18
N LEU A 210 -25.76 15.17 -12.42
CA LEU A 210 -24.88 16.30 -12.74
C LEU A 210 -24.33 16.15 -14.16
N THR A 211 -24.00 17.28 -14.77
CA THR A 211 -23.21 17.34 -16.00
C THR A 211 -21.77 17.77 -15.69
N PRO A 212 -20.80 17.46 -16.57
CA PRO A 212 -19.42 17.96 -16.42
C PRO A 212 -19.34 19.49 -16.36
N GLU A 213 -20.22 20.19 -17.09
CA GLU A 213 -20.29 21.65 -17.10
C GLU A 213 -20.74 22.21 -15.75
N GLN A 214 -21.74 21.59 -15.11
CA GLN A 214 -22.18 21.98 -13.76
C GLN A 214 -21.07 21.84 -12.73
N ILE A 215 -20.27 20.76 -12.80
CA ILE A 215 -19.11 20.58 -11.92
C ILE A 215 -18.05 21.64 -12.18
N SER A 216 -17.73 21.90 -13.45
CA SER A 216 -16.70 22.86 -13.85
C SER A 216 -17.01 24.29 -13.40
N GLN A 217 -18.30 24.65 -13.39
CA GLN A 217 -18.80 25.95 -12.93
C GLN A 217 -19.12 25.98 -11.44
N GLN A 218 -18.84 24.90 -10.69
CA GLN A 218 -19.22 24.73 -9.28
C GLN A 218 -20.72 24.92 -9.01
N ASN A 219 -21.55 24.72 -10.03
CA ASN A 219 -23.01 24.82 -9.95
C ASN A 219 -23.63 23.45 -9.65
N VAL A 220 -23.24 22.89 -8.51
CA VAL A 220 -23.63 21.53 -8.08
C VAL A 220 -24.85 21.50 -7.16
N GLY A 221 -25.54 22.64 -7.02
CA GLY A 221 -26.66 22.80 -6.10
C GLY A 221 -26.22 23.00 -4.65
N ARG A 222 -27.13 23.58 -3.84
CA ARG A 222 -26.82 24.02 -2.48
C ARG A 222 -26.37 22.89 -1.54
N ALA A 223 -27.11 21.78 -1.52
CA ALA A 223 -26.88 20.71 -0.55
C ALA A 223 -25.52 20.01 -0.76
N LEU A 224 -25.17 19.70 -2.01
CA LEU A 224 -23.85 19.14 -2.33
C LEU A 224 -22.74 20.18 -2.16
N GLY A 225 -22.97 21.45 -2.55
CA GLY A 225 -22.00 22.52 -2.32
C GLY A 225 -21.64 22.69 -0.85
N GLU A 226 -22.65 22.74 0.03
CA GLU A 226 -22.45 22.77 1.49
C GLU A 226 -21.70 21.54 2.00
N ALA A 227 -21.94 20.35 1.44
CA ALA A 227 -21.21 19.14 1.82
C ALA A 227 -19.74 19.17 1.38
N ILE A 228 -19.44 19.70 0.19
CA ILE A 228 -18.08 19.87 -0.31
C ILE A 228 -17.30 20.87 0.56
N ASP A 229 -17.92 22.02 0.87
CA ASP A 229 -17.27 23.10 1.64
C ASP A 229 -17.02 22.71 3.11
N ASN A 230 -17.86 21.83 3.68
CA ASN A 230 -17.77 21.41 5.08
C ASN A 230 -17.23 19.98 5.26
N ALA A 231 -16.66 19.38 4.21
CA ALA A 231 -16.12 18.03 4.30
C ALA A 231 -14.92 17.97 5.27
N LEU A 232 -15.01 17.10 6.27
CA LEU A 232 -13.92 16.76 7.19
C LEU A 232 -13.00 15.71 6.58
N VAL A 233 -13.57 14.83 5.76
CA VAL A 233 -12.87 13.76 5.04
C VAL A 233 -13.35 13.75 3.60
N VAL A 234 -12.41 13.78 2.65
CA VAL A 234 -12.70 13.61 1.23
C VAL A 234 -12.01 12.33 0.75
N GLY A 235 -12.79 11.36 0.29
CA GLY A 235 -12.30 10.12 -0.29
C GLY A 235 -12.36 10.18 -1.81
N GLN A 236 -11.34 9.68 -2.50
CA GLN A 236 -11.34 9.47 -3.94
C GLN A 236 -11.03 8.01 -4.20
N THR A 237 -12.02 7.28 -4.70
CA THR A 237 -11.96 5.84 -4.94
C THR A 237 -12.01 5.57 -6.43
N VAL A 238 -10.99 4.92 -6.97
CA VAL A 238 -10.91 4.56 -8.39
C VAL A 238 -10.48 3.11 -8.54
N LEU A 239 -11.11 2.40 -9.48
CA LEU A 239 -10.62 1.10 -9.91
C LEU A 239 -9.53 1.29 -10.96
N LEU A 240 -8.35 0.76 -10.68
CA LEU A 240 -7.23 0.70 -11.61
C LEU A 240 -7.32 -0.59 -12.39
N ALA A 241 -7.69 -0.45 -13.66
CA ALA A 241 -7.86 -1.49 -14.65
C ALA A 241 -7.62 -0.90 -16.05
N ASP A 242 -7.57 -1.74 -17.09
CA ASP A 242 -7.31 -1.34 -18.48
C ASP A 242 -8.29 -0.27 -18.99
N THR A 243 -9.53 -0.32 -18.52
CA THR A 243 -10.54 0.70 -18.84
C THR A 243 -10.63 1.72 -17.72
N PRO A 244 -10.43 3.02 -18.01
CA PRO A 244 -10.48 4.04 -16.98
C PRO A 244 -11.93 4.25 -16.49
N GLY A 245 -12.10 4.22 -15.17
CA GLY A 245 -13.38 4.38 -14.48
C GLY A 245 -13.91 3.08 -13.86
N PRO A 246 -14.95 3.17 -13.02
CA PRO A 246 -15.62 4.38 -12.51
C PRO A 246 -14.84 5.06 -11.36
N LEU A 247 -15.14 6.34 -11.12
CA LEU A 247 -14.62 7.13 -10.00
C LEU A 247 -15.73 7.39 -8.98
N LEU A 248 -15.46 7.12 -7.71
CA LEU A 248 -16.34 7.43 -6.59
C LEU A 248 -15.64 8.42 -5.67
N THR A 249 -16.16 9.64 -5.59
CA THR A 249 -15.70 10.64 -4.60
C THR A 249 -16.66 10.65 -3.42
N THR A 250 -16.14 10.68 -2.20
CA THR A 250 -16.92 10.82 -0.96
C THR A 250 -16.60 12.13 -0.27
N TYR A 251 -17.61 12.74 0.36
CA TYR A 251 -17.49 13.92 1.20
C TYR A 251 -18.16 13.64 2.54
N ALA A 252 -17.37 13.37 3.57
CA ALA A 252 -17.86 13.11 4.92
C ALA A 252 -17.88 14.43 5.71
N THR A 253 -19.06 14.84 6.14
CA THR A 253 -19.23 15.96 7.07
C THR A 253 -19.37 15.43 8.50
N ASP A 254 -19.75 16.28 9.45
CA ASP A 254 -20.12 15.88 10.81
C ASP A 254 -21.52 15.22 10.90
N GLN A 255 -22.35 15.33 9.85
CA GLN A 255 -23.76 14.88 9.87
C GLN A 255 -24.09 13.84 8.79
N ALA A 256 -23.38 13.83 7.67
CA ALA A 256 -23.72 13.00 6.52
C ALA A 256 -22.51 12.66 5.67
N LEU A 257 -22.61 11.55 4.94
CA LEU A 257 -21.70 11.22 3.86
C LEU A 257 -22.38 11.43 2.50
N TRP A 258 -21.75 12.24 1.66
CA TRP A 258 -22.14 12.39 0.25
C TRP A 258 -21.23 11.57 -0.65
N THR A 259 -21.80 11.10 -1.75
CA THR A 259 -21.07 10.45 -2.84
C THR A 259 -21.28 11.24 -4.12
N VAL A 260 -20.24 11.31 -4.94
CA VAL A 260 -20.30 11.71 -6.35
C VAL A 260 -19.69 10.57 -7.15
N TYR A 261 -20.52 9.85 -7.88
CA TYR A 261 -20.13 8.71 -8.71
C TYR A 261 -20.08 9.14 -10.17
N VAL A 262 -18.95 8.87 -10.82
CA VAL A 262 -18.71 9.12 -12.23
C VAL A 262 -18.51 7.76 -12.91
N GLU A 263 -19.49 7.34 -13.71
CA GLU A 263 -19.47 6.03 -14.35
C GLU A 263 -18.29 5.89 -15.32
N LYS A 264 -18.05 6.92 -16.15
CA LYS A 264 -16.99 6.95 -17.14
C LYS A 264 -16.34 8.34 -17.21
N PRO A 265 -15.00 8.43 -17.26
CA PRO A 265 -14.31 9.69 -17.48
C PRO A 265 -14.79 10.36 -18.76
N HIS A 266 -14.95 11.69 -18.71
CA HIS A 266 -15.36 12.53 -19.84
C HIS A 266 -16.71 12.20 -20.50
N ALA A 267 -17.54 11.34 -19.88
CA ALA A 267 -18.90 11.12 -20.35
C ALA A 267 -19.76 12.38 -20.15
N LEU A 268 -20.61 12.70 -21.13
CA LEU A 268 -21.53 13.85 -21.07
C LEU A 268 -22.64 13.64 -20.02
N THR A 269 -22.86 12.40 -19.60
CA THR A 269 -23.88 11.95 -18.64
C THR A 269 -23.29 10.84 -17.77
N GLY A 270 -24.00 10.45 -16.70
CA GLY A 270 -23.55 9.37 -15.80
C GLY A 270 -22.75 9.87 -14.60
N ILE A 271 -22.93 11.15 -14.23
CA ILE A 271 -22.47 11.68 -12.95
C ILE A 271 -23.67 11.78 -12.01
N GLU A 272 -23.58 11.06 -10.90
CA GLU A 272 -24.64 10.99 -9.89
C GLU A 272 -24.10 11.42 -8.54
N ALA A 273 -24.81 12.32 -7.87
CA ALA A 273 -24.50 12.73 -6.52
C ALA A 273 -25.65 12.44 -5.57
N ARG A 274 -25.35 11.98 -4.37
CA ARG A 274 -26.36 11.78 -3.31
C ARG A 274 -25.75 11.68 -1.91
N PRO A 275 -26.50 12.02 -0.85
CA PRO A 275 -26.27 11.45 0.46
C PRO A 275 -26.41 9.93 0.38
N VAL A 276 -25.53 9.20 1.06
CA VAL A 276 -25.52 7.73 1.02
C VAL A 276 -25.58 7.15 2.43
N GLY A 277 -26.28 6.02 2.56
CA GLY A 277 -26.25 5.19 3.76
C GLY A 277 -25.14 4.14 3.70
N LYS A 278 -24.70 3.66 4.86
CA LYS A 278 -23.63 2.67 5.02
C LYS A 278 -23.77 1.45 4.09
N ASN A 279 -24.97 0.87 4.01
CA ASN A 279 -25.19 -0.32 3.18
C ASN A 279 -25.04 -0.04 1.68
N THR A 280 -25.51 1.12 1.23
CA THR A 280 -25.42 1.52 -0.17
C THR A 280 -23.99 1.88 -0.55
N LEU A 281 -23.26 2.56 0.34
CA LEU A 281 -21.83 2.81 0.16
C LEU A 281 -21.03 1.51 0.09
N ARG A 282 -21.26 0.58 1.02
CA ARG A 282 -20.64 -0.76 1.00
C ARG A 282 -20.93 -1.46 -0.34
N ALA A 283 -22.18 -1.46 -0.79
CA ALA A 283 -22.55 -2.10 -2.04
C ALA A 283 -21.85 -1.45 -3.25
N LEU A 284 -21.71 -0.12 -3.26
CA LEU A 284 -20.94 0.59 -4.29
C LEU A 284 -19.47 0.18 -4.27
N ILE A 285 -18.80 0.21 -3.13
CA ILE A 285 -17.37 -0.16 -3.01
C ILE A 285 -17.16 -1.64 -3.36
N THR A 286 -18.03 -2.53 -2.86
CA THR A 286 -17.97 -3.98 -3.18
C THR A 286 -18.07 -4.19 -4.68
N LYS A 287 -19.00 -3.49 -5.36
CA LYS A 287 -19.15 -3.56 -6.82
C LYS A 287 -17.89 -3.12 -7.57
N LEU A 288 -17.11 -2.19 -7.04
CA LEU A 288 -15.84 -1.78 -7.66
C LEU A 288 -14.76 -2.87 -7.54
N ILE A 289 -14.74 -3.57 -6.41
CA ILE A 289 -13.77 -4.64 -6.13
C ILE A 289 -14.11 -5.90 -6.93
N SER A 290 -15.38 -6.31 -6.93
CA SER A 290 -15.81 -7.54 -7.60
C SER A 290 -15.53 -7.50 -9.11
N PRO A 291 -15.14 -8.62 -9.74
CA PRO A 291 -15.12 -8.74 -11.19
C PRO A 291 -16.53 -8.56 -11.76
N SER A 292 -16.62 -7.82 -12.85
CA SER A 292 -17.85 -7.63 -13.64
C SER A 292 -18.13 -8.84 -14.51
#